data_AF-A0A973HZ12-F1
#
_entry.id   AF-A0A973HZ12-F1
#
_cell.length_a   1.000
_cell.length_b   1.000
_cell.length_c   1.000
_cell.angle_alpha   90.00
_cell.angle_beta   90.00
_cell.angle_gamma   90.00
#
_symmetry.space_group_name_H-M   'P 1'
#
loop_
_entity.id
_entity.type
_entity.pdbx_description
1 polymer ?
#
loop_
_entity_poly.entity_id
_entity_poly.type
_entity_poly.pdbx_seq_one_letter_code
_entity_poly.pdbx_strand_id
1 'polypeptide(L)'
;MAVSNSLSTALDIAVGGIQSTARLTQQIELARTLGSIDYMATDEKGTSPSQVLKGVDRYLETRKDVQLGQLEYHGQRSVPRKYNPKLDKQAELPWLIDGIKQEKHIWLNIGWYQGQGRGKYKRIGGHWVTLVGYEKWGSLKDGEGEYLIVNDPATRGGDKQEEIAVKQGRLNGRNGFQLINQRSKPNDADLAWIEGAIQLTL
;
A
#
# COMPACT_ATOMS: atom_id res chain seq x y z
N MET A 1 10.66 -8.25 2.02
CA MET A 1 11.55 -7.06 2.03
C MET A 1 10.91 -5.78 1.47
N ALA A 2 10.12 -5.81 0.39
CA ALA A 2 9.51 -4.59 -0.18
C ALA A 2 8.53 -3.85 0.76
N VAL A 3 7.71 -4.59 1.51
CA VAL A 3 6.69 -4.03 2.43
C VAL A 3 7.35 -3.20 3.54
N SER A 4 8.38 -3.76 4.16
CA SER A 4 9.14 -3.11 5.23
C SER A 4 9.79 -1.80 4.78
N ASN A 5 10.21 -1.70 3.51
CA ASN A 5 10.81 -0.48 2.96
C ASN A 5 9.76 0.61 2.66
N SER A 6 8.56 0.25 2.20
CA SER A 6 7.44 1.18 2.05
C SER A 6 6.97 1.71 3.41
N LEU A 7 6.94 0.83 4.42
CA LEU A 7 6.57 1.15 5.80
C LEU A 7 7.61 2.03 6.49
N SER A 8 8.90 1.68 6.37
CA SER A 8 9.98 2.47 6.97
C SER A 8 10.00 3.87 6.40
N THR A 9 9.83 4.04 5.08
CA THR A 9 9.77 5.37 4.48
C THR A 9 8.61 6.22 5.03
N ALA A 10 7.45 5.62 5.26
CA ALA A 10 6.30 6.33 5.83
C ALA A 10 6.51 6.69 7.32
N LEU A 11 7.05 5.76 8.11
CA LEU A 11 7.30 5.96 9.54
C LEU A 11 8.48 6.90 9.81
N ASP A 12 9.50 6.91 8.95
CA ASP A 12 10.65 7.81 9.09
C ASP A 12 10.26 9.28 8.80
N ILE A 13 9.33 9.51 7.88
CA ILE A 13 8.77 10.86 7.63
C ILE A 13 8.06 11.38 8.88
N ALA A 14 7.36 10.50 9.61
CA ALA A 14 6.64 10.86 10.83
C ALA A 14 7.56 11.15 12.04
N VAL A 15 8.82 10.67 12.04
CA VAL A 15 9.68 10.66 13.25
C VAL A 15 10.83 11.69 13.22
N GLY A 16 10.95 12.53 12.17
CA GLY A 16 11.86 13.69 12.16
C GLY A 16 13.33 13.33 11.89
N GLY A 17 13.84 13.78 10.73
CA GLY A 17 15.02 13.19 10.09
C GLY A 17 16.42 13.63 10.55
N ILE A 18 17.37 12.68 10.55
CA ILE A 18 18.83 12.86 10.80
C ILE A 18 19.67 12.48 9.55
N GLN A 19 20.90 12.98 9.35
CA GLN A 19 21.77 12.81 8.15
C GLN A 19 21.77 11.43 7.44
N SER A 20 22.03 11.43 6.12
CA SER A 20 21.68 10.36 5.16
C SER A 20 22.14 8.94 5.48
N THR A 21 23.33 8.75 6.07
CA THR A 21 23.84 7.42 6.45
C THR A 21 23.19 6.89 7.72
N ALA A 22 23.02 7.75 8.74
CA ALA A 22 22.27 7.41 9.94
C ALA A 22 20.80 7.13 9.61
N ARG A 23 20.21 7.93 8.70
CA ARG A 23 18.86 7.72 8.16
C ARG A 23 18.75 6.34 7.51
N LEU A 24 19.66 5.97 6.60
CA LEU A 24 19.65 4.66 5.94
C LEU A 24 19.73 3.50 6.95
N THR A 25 20.62 3.60 7.93
CA THR A 25 20.76 2.58 8.99
C THR A 25 19.47 2.45 9.78
N GLN A 26 18.84 3.56 10.17
CA GLN A 26 17.54 3.55 10.86
C GLN A 26 16.44 2.91 10.01
N GLN A 27 16.36 3.20 8.70
CA GLN A 27 15.36 2.57 7.84
C GLN A 27 15.57 1.05 7.76
N ILE A 28 16.82 0.61 7.66
CA ILE A 28 17.18 -0.82 7.62
C ILE A 28 16.82 -1.52 8.94
N GLU A 29 17.14 -0.90 10.07
CA GLU A 29 16.82 -1.44 11.40
C GLU A 29 15.31 -1.52 11.63
N LEU A 30 14.58 -0.47 11.25
CA LEU A 30 13.12 -0.46 11.31
C LEU A 30 12.53 -1.54 10.40
N ALA A 31 13.03 -1.65 9.16
CA ALA A 31 12.56 -2.66 8.21
C ALA A 31 12.81 -4.10 8.71
N ARG A 32 13.96 -4.35 9.34
CA ARG A 32 14.30 -5.64 9.97
C ARG A 32 13.41 -5.91 11.17
N THR A 33 13.18 -4.92 12.01
CA THR A 33 12.32 -5.03 13.20
C THR A 33 10.90 -5.37 12.77
N LEU A 34 10.28 -4.57 11.92
CA LEU A 34 8.92 -4.82 11.43
C LEU A 34 8.83 -6.15 10.67
N GLY A 35 9.85 -6.50 9.89
CA GLY A 35 9.87 -7.76 9.13
C GLY A 35 10.02 -9.02 9.99
N SER A 36 10.44 -8.90 11.26
CA SER A 36 10.77 -10.02 12.12
C SER A 36 9.55 -10.89 12.48
N ILE A 37 9.81 -12.09 12.99
CA ILE A 37 8.79 -13.03 13.46
C ILE A 37 7.88 -12.44 14.55
N ASP A 38 8.40 -11.52 15.36
CA ASP A 38 7.66 -10.91 16.46
C ASP A 38 6.64 -9.87 15.99
N TYR A 39 6.84 -9.30 14.80
CA TYR A 39 5.97 -8.28 14.23
C TYR A 39 5.20 -8.83 13.01
N MET A 40 5.72 -8.64 11.80
CA MET A 40 5.00 -9.01 10.58
C MET A 40 5.23 -10.45 10.14
N ALA A 41 6.25 -11.13 10.66
CA ALA A 41 6.66 -12.47 10.24
C ALA A 41 6.76 -12.57 8.71
N THR A 42 7.51 -11.63 8.10
CA THR A 42 7.63 -11.55 6.63
C THR A 42 8.48 -12.70 6.13
N ASP A 43 8.01 -13.41 5.12
CA ASP A 43 8.68 -14.57 4.52
C ASP A 43 8.92 -14.39 3.02
N GLU A 44 9.32 -15.45 2.33
CA GLU A 44 9.55 -15.46 0.88
C GLU A 44 8.27 -15.24 0.05
N LYS A 45 7.09 -15.44 0.64
CA LYS A 45 5.78 -15.20 0.02
C LYS A 45 5.28 -13.78 0.29
N GLY A 46 5.97 -13.04 1.14
CA GLY A 46 5.71 -11.64 1.46
C GLY A 46 4.98 -11.45 2.78
N THR A 47 4.12 -10.42 2.83
CA THR A 47 3.43 -10.02 4.05
C THR A 47 1.95 -9.79 3.74
N SER A 48 1.06 -10.56 4.37
CA SER A 48 -0.38 -10.39 4.23
C SER A 48 -0.88 -9.12 4.94
N PRO A 49 -2.05 -8.57 4.57
CA PRO A 49 -2.63 -7.42 5.28
C PRO A 49 -2.80 -7.65 6.78
N SER A 50 -3.19 -8.86 7.20
CA SER A 50 -3.31 -9.17 8.63
C SER A 50 -1.96 -9.16 9.35
N GLN A 51 -0.88 -9.56 8.68
CA GLN A 51 0.47 -9.52 9.25
C GLN A 51 0.97 -8.07 9.36
N VAL A 52 0.77 -7.26 8.32
CA VAL A 52 1.11 -5.82 8.35
C VAL A 52 0.38 -5.14 9.50
N LEU A 53 -0.94 -5.28 9.58
CA LEU A 53 -1.76 -4.64 10.61
C LEU A 53 -1.29 -5.04 12.02
N LYS A 54 -1.18 -6.35 12.31
CA LYS A 54 -0.75 -6.82 13.64
C LYS A 54 0.68 -6.38 13.97
N GLY A 55 1.59 -6.42 13.00
CA GLY A 55 2.98 -6.04 13.20
C GLY A 55 3.16 -4.55 13.45
N VAL A 56 2.48 -3.68 12.69
CA VAL A 56 2.50 -2.23 12.93
C VAL A 56 1.86 -1.89 14.27
N ASP A 57 0.68 -2.45 14.55
CA ASP A 57 -0.05 -2.22 15.80
C ASP A 57 0.82 -2.58 17.02
N ARG A 58 1.43 -3.77 17.00
CA ARG A 58 2.37 -4.18 18.06
C ARG A 58 3.58 -3.26 18.14
N TYR A 59 4.14 -2.83 17.02
CA TYR A 59 5.26 -1.90 17.01
C TYR A 59 4.89 -0.57 17.67
N LEU A 60 3.75 0.02 17.31
CA LEU A 60 3.26 1.26 17.90
C LEU A 60 2.97 1.11 19.40
N GLU A 61 2.37 0.00 19.84
CA GLU A 61 2.13 -0.30 21.27
C GLU A 61 3.43 -0.35 22.09
N THR A 62 4.56 -0.72 21.48
CA THR A 62 5.87 -0.75 22.17
C THR A 62 6.58 0.60 22.22
N ARG A 63 6.13 1.58 21.43
CA ARG A 63 6.72 2.92 21.36
C ARG A 63 6.06 3.82 22.41
N LYS A 64 6.87 4.43 23.28
CA LYS A 64 6.38 5.37 24.32
C LYS A 64 6.31 6.82 23.82
N ASP A 65 6.88 7.08 22.66
CA ASP A 65 7.13 8.39 22.07
C ASP A 65 6.18 8.72 20.91
N VAL A 66 5.27 7.81 20.57
CA VAL A 66 4.27 7.98 19.51
C VAL A 66 2.89 7.86 20.16
N GLN A 67 1.94 8.71 19.75
CA GLN A 67 0.55 8.53 20.16
C GLN A 67 0.01 7.19 19.64
N LEU A 68 -1.01 6.65 20.31
CA LEU A 68 -1.64 5.39 19.90
C LEU A 68 -2.27 5.58 18.53
N GLY A 69 -1.57 5.11 17.50
CA GLY A 69 -2.05 5.20 16.14
C GLY A 69 -3.25 4.29 15.91
N GLN A 70 -4.16 4.70 15.02
CA GLN A 70 -5.32 3.92 14.62
C GLN A 70 -5.10 3.36 13.22
N LEU A 71 -5.25 2.04 13.09
CA LEU A 71 -5.14 1.31 11.83
C LEU A 71 -6.53 0.92 11.32
N GLU A 72 -6.85 1.32 10.10
CA GLU A 72 -8.07 0.92 9.39
C GLU A 72 -7.71 0.22 8.07
N TYR A 73 -8.42 -0.86 7.74
CA TYR A 73 -8.21 -1.66 6.53
C TYR A 73 -9.50 -1.79 5.72
N HIS A 74 -9.40 -1.47 4.43
CA HIS A 74 -10.46 -1.69 3.45
C HIS A 74 -9.93 -2.59 2.34
N GLY A 75 -10.58 -3.72 2.06
CA GLY A 75 -10.12 -4.60 0.99
C GLY A 75 -10.60 -6.04 1.04
N GLN A 76 -10.09 -6.83 0.10
CA GLN A 76 -10.60 -8.15 -0.21
C GLN A 76 -10.15 -9.25 0.75
N ARG A 77 -9.07 -9.02 1.51
CA ARG A 77 -8.51 -10.01 2.43
C ARG A 77 -9.22 -9.92 3.78
N SER A 78 -9.40 -11.08 4.42
CA SER A 78 -9.93 -11.10 5.78
C SER A 78 -8.86 -10.61 6.75
N VAL A 79 -9.24 -9.72 7.65
CA VAL A 79 -8.42 -9.19 8.74
C VAL A 79 -9.25 -9.19 10.04
N PRO A 80 -8.63 -9.12 11.23
CA PRO A 80 -9.37 -8.97 12.48
C PRO A 80 -10.34 -7.79 12.46
N ARG A 81 -11.51 -7.96 13.09
CA ARG A 81 -12.60 -6.97 13.10
C ARG A 81 -12.20 -5.59 13.62
N LYS A 82 -11.21 -5.50 14.52
CA LYS A 82 -10.72 -4.20 15.01
C LYS A 82 -10.15 -3.30 13.92
N TYR A 83 -9.63 -3.87 12.83
CA TYR A 83 -9.09 -3.10 11.71
C TYR A 83 -10.10 -2.90 10.57
N ASN A 84 -11.16 -3.70 10.51
CA ASN A 84 -12.21 -3.57 9.50
C ASN A 84 -13.58 -3.92 10.13
N PRO A 85 -14.14 -3.01 10.96
CA PRO A 85 -15.37 -3.29 11.70
C PRO A 85 -16.58 -3.43 10.76
N LYS A 86 -16.61 -2.63 9.68
CA LYS A 86 -17.70 -2.55 8.70
C LYS A 86 -17.65 -3.64 7.63
N LEU A 87 -16.60 -4.47 7.59
CA LEU A 87 -16.37 -5.51 6.58
C LEU A 87 -16.22 -4.98 5.15
N ASP A 88 -15.70 -3.77 5.00
CA ASP A 88 -15.46 -3.16 3.68
C ASP A 88 -14.58 -4.07 2.82
N LYS A 89 -15.05 -4.39 1.62
CA LYS A 89 -14.41 -5.36 0.70
C LYS A 89 -13.52 -4.71 -0.36
N GLN A 90 -13.46 -3.39 -0.38
CA GLN A 90 -12.81 -2.62 -1.42
C GLN A 90 -12.34 -1.28 -0.83
N ALA A 91 -11.12 -0.89 -1.13
CA ALA A 91 -10.63 0.45 -0.85
C ALA A 91 -11.14 1.39 -1.95
N GLU A 92 -12.22 2.10 -1.66
CA GLU A 92 -12.82 3.03 -2.62
C GLU A 92 -11.98 4.29 -2.80
N LEU A 93 -11.91 4.83 -4.02
CA LEU A 93 -11.13 6.05 -4.30
C LEU A 93 -11.52 7.24 -3.41
N PRO A 94 -12.82 7.54 -3.15
CA PRO A 94 -13.19 8.59 -2.21
C PRO A 94 -12.60 8.42 -0.80
N TRP A 95 -12.52 7.18 -0.30
CA TRP A 95 -11.95 6.89 1.03
C TRP A 95 -10.43 7.05 1.04
N LEU A 96 -9.74 6.63 -0.03
CA LEU A 96 -8.31 6.86 -0.20
C LEU A 96 -7.96 8.35 -0.28
N ILE A 97 -8.71 9.11 -1.08
CA ILE A 97 -8.56 10.56 -1.25
C ILE A 97 -8.81 11.30 0.08
N ASP A 98 -9.85 10.91 0.81
CA ASP A 98 -10.17 11.47 2.12
C ASP A 98 -9.04 11.22 3.13
N GLY A 99 -8.45 10.03 3.12
CA GLY A 99 -7.28 9.72 3.95
C GLY A 99 -6.07 10.61 3.62
N ILE A 100 -5.78 10.86 2.34
CA ILE A 100 -4.70 11.78 1.94
C ILE A 100 -4.99 13.21 2.40
N LYS A 101 -6.23 13.68 2.28
CA LYS A 101 -6.63 15.03 2.75
C LYS A 101 -6.52 15.19 4.27
N GLN A 102 -6.67 14.10 5.02
CA GLN A 102 -6.52 14.05 6.47
C GLN A 102 -5.09 13.71 6.90
N GLU A 103 -4.13 13.78 5.99
CA GLU A 103 -2.70 13.52 6.25
C GLU A 103 -2.43 12.12 6.85
N LYS A 104 -3.29 11.14 6.55
CA LYS A 104 -3.09 9.76 6.98
C LYS A 104 -1.99 9.09 6.16
N HIS A 105 -1.24 8.18 6.79
CA HIS A 105 -0.32 7.32 6.07
C HIS A 105 -1.10 6.17 5.43
N ILE A 106 -0.94 5.97 4.11
CA ILE A 106 -1.72 4.99 3.37
C ILE A 106 -0.82 3.99 2.67
N TRP A 107 -1.02 2.70 2.95
CA TRP A 107 -0.36 1.61 2.23
C TRP A 107 -1.37 0.87 1.36
N LEU A 108 -1.09 0.80 0.06
CA LEU A 108 -1.88 0.05 -0.90
C LEU A 108 -1.30 -1.35 -1.06
N ASN A 109 -2.18 -2.35 -0.99
CA ASN A 109 -1.89 -3.71 -1.41
C ASN A 109 -2.33 -3.88 -2.87
N ILE A 110 -1.36 -4.06 -3.75
CA ILE A 110 -1.58 -4.26 -5.17
C ILE A 110 -1.46 -5.75 -5.46
N GLY A 111 -2.49 -6.34 -6.08
CA GLY A 111 -2.44 -7.70 -6.58
C GLY A 111 -2.15 -7.73 -8.07
N TRP A 112 -1.29 -8.66 -8.48
CA TRP A 112 -0.99 -8.93 -9.88
C TRP A 112 -1.69 -10.20 -10.34
N TYR A 113 -2.32 -10.15 -11.51
CA TYR A 113 -3.10 -11.25 -12.02
C TYR A 113 -2.81 -11.57 -13.48
N GLN A 114 -2.88 -12.86 -13.79
CA GLN A 114 -2.78 -13.43 -15.12
C GLN A 114 -4.14 -13.98 -15.56
N GLY A 115 -4.53 -13.69 -16.79
CA GLY A 115 -5.72 -14.21 -17.43
C GLY A 115 -5.66 -15.73 -17.57
N GLN A 116 -6.79 -16.37 -17.37
CA GLN A 116 -6.97 -17.82 -17.55
C GLN A 116 -7.98 -18.13 -18.67
N GLY A 117 -8.36 -17.11 -19.45
CA GLY A 117 -9.45 -17.17 -20.43
C GLY A 117 -10.84 -16.95 -19.80
N ARG A 118 -11.84 -16.65 -20.64
CA ARG A 118 -13.25 -16.43 -20.26
C ARG A 118 -13.45 -15.40 -19.13
N GLY A 119 -12.63 -14.35 -19.10
CA GLY A 119 -12.72 -13.28 -18.09
C GLY A 119 -12.33 -13.69 -16.67
N LYS A 120 -11.68 -14.85 -16.49
CA LYS A 120 -11.14 -15.30 -15.20
C LYS A 120 -9.67 -14.91 -15.08
N TYR A 121 -9.29 -14.49 -13.88
CA TYR A 121 -7.94 -14.05 -13.56
C TYR A 121 -7.41 -14.79 -12.33
N LYS A 122 -6.20 -15.34 -12.44
CA LYS A 122 -5.48 -15.98 -11.35
C LYS A 122 -4.49 -14.98 -10.76
N ARG A 123 -4.49 -14.83 -9.43
CA ARG A 123 -3.47 -14.03 -8.75
C ARG A 123 -2.13 -14.72 -8.83
N ILE A 124 -1.11 -14.00 -9.28
CA ILE A 124 0.27 -14.52 -9.42
C ILE A 124 1.25 -13.84 -8.48
N GLY A 125 0.89 -12.70 -7.92
CA GLY A 125 1.75 -11.98 -6.98
C GLY A 125 1.06 -10.77 -6.39
N GLY A 126 1.82 -9.96 -5.67
CA GLY A 126 1.37 -8.67 -5.20
C GLY A 126 2.50 -7.87 -4.57
N HIS A 127 2.19 -6.62 -4.26
CA HIS A 127 3.17 -5.62 -3.90
C HIS A 127 2.56 -4.57 -2.98
N TRP A 128 3.37 -4.01 -2.09
CA TRP A 128 2.93 -2.94 -1.21
C TRP A 128 3.61 -1.64 -1.62
N VAL A 129 2.80 -0.60 -1.80
CA VAL A 129 3.26 0.75 -2.14
C VAL A 129 2.65 1.75 -1.16
N THR A 130 3.26 2.91 -1.02
CA THR A 130 2.73 3.99 -0.18
C THR A 130 1.99 4.98 -1.08
N LEU A 131 0.72 5.25 -0.80
CA LEU A 131 0.00 6.32 -1.47
C LEU A 131 0.37 7.65 -0.82
N VAL A 132 0.86 8.61 -1.61
CA VAL A 132 1.37 9.90 -1.13
C VAL A 132 0.63 11.11 -1.71
N GLY A 133 -0.22 10.89 -2.70
CA GLY A 133 -0.99 11.95 -3.32
C GLY A 133 -2.03 11.42 -4.29
N TYR A 134 -2.84 12.32 -4.82
CA TYR A 134 -3.79 12.03 -5.88
C TYR A 134 -3.92 13.27 -6.77
N GLU A 135 -4.26 13.06 -8.03
CA GLU A 135 -4.65 14.13 -8.93
C GLU A 135 -6.00 13.80 -9.55
N LYS A 136 -6.91 14.78 -9.51
CA LYS A 136 -8.17 14.72 -10.28
C LYS A 136 -7.92 15.39 -11.61
N TRP A 137 -8.17 14.71 -12.72
CA TRP A 137 -8.18 15.41 -14.00
C TRP A 137 -9.42 16.28 -14.15
N GLY A 138 -9.14 17.57 -14.30
CA GLY A 138 -10.09 18.64 -14.58
C GLY A 138 -9.39 19.97 -14.84
N SER A 139 -8.20 19.96 -15.46
CA SER A 139 -7.53 21.12 -16.09
C SER A 139 -6.11 20.72 -16.51
N LEU A 140 -5.97 20.05 -17.66
CA LEU A 140 -4.94 20.26 -18.69
C LEU A 140 -4.90 19.01 -19.59
N LYS A 141 -5.31 19.24 -20.86
CA LYS A 141 -4.98 18.50 -22.09
C LYS A 141 -4.62 17.02 -21.92
N ASP A 142 -5.60 16.12 -22.06
CA ASP A 142 -5.53 14.91 -22.94
C ASP A 142 -6.68 13.89 -22.70
N GLY A 143 -7.62 14.15 -21.78
CA GLY A 143 -8.84 13.35 -21.59
C GLY A 143 -8.68 11.99 -20.86
N GLU A 144 -9.30 11.94 -19.67
CA GLU A 144 -9.73 10.77 -18.87
C GLU A 144 -8.78 10.10 -17.85
N GLY A 145 -9.11 10.24 -16.54
CA GLY A 145 -8.60 9.39 -15.44
C GLY A 145 -8.44 10.10 -14.08
N GLU A 146 -8.68 9.40 -12.95
CA GLU A 146 -8.12 9.81 -11.64
C GLU A 146 -6.71 9.19 -11.52
N TYR A 147 -5.76 9.91 -10.94
CA TYR A 147 -4.39 9.44 -10.74
C TYR A 147 -4.09 9.31 -9.25
N LEU A 148 -3.39 8.23 -8.91
CA LEU A 148 -2.80 8.04 -7.60
C LEU A 148 -1.29 8.27 -7.70
N ILE A 149 -0.75 9.11 -6.84
CA ILE A 149 0.71 9.30 -6.73
C ILE A 149 1.20 8.34 -5.65
N VAL A 150 2.03 7.37 -6.03
CA VAL A 150 2.55 6.37 -5.11
C VAL A 150 4.06 6.45 -5.00
N ASN A 151 4.59 6.12 -3.82
CA ASN A 151 5.98 5.76 -3.64
C ASN A 151 6.10 4.23 -3.72
N ASP A 152 6.73 3.74 -4.78
CA ASP A 152 6.94 2.32 -5.03
C ASP A 152 8.40 1.96 -4.71
N PRO A 153 8.67 1.08 -3.72
CA PRO A 153 10.04 0.71 -3.36
C PRO A 153 10.75 -0.17 -4.42
N ALA A 154 10.03 -0.66 -5.43
CA ALA A 154 10.54 -1.54 -6.47
C ALA A 154 10.89 -0.80 -7.77
N THR A 155 10.49 0.46 -7.95
CA THR A 155 10.90 1.26 -9.10
C THR A 155 12.39 1.58 -9.03
N ARG A 156 13.09 1.31 -10.14
CA ARG A 156 14.52 1.57 -10.29
C ARG A 156 14.69 2.90 -11.03
N GLY A 157 15.35 3.87 -10.40
CA GLY A 157 15.54 5.22 -10.92
C GLY A 157 15.38 6.26 -9.81
N GLY A 158 16.04 7.42 -9.91
CA GLY A 158 16.05 8.43 -8.84
C GLY A 158 14.68 8.98 -8.43
N ASP A 159 13.68 8.86 -9.32
CA ASP A 159 12.31 9.28 -9.07
C ASP A 159 11.55 8.18 -8.31
N LYS A 160 11.38 8.41 -7.00
CA LYS A 160 10.71 7.47 -6.10
C LYS A 160 9.18 7.48 -6.24
N GLN A 161 8.62 8.50 -6.89
CA GLN A 161 7.19 8.68 -7.05
C GLN A 161 6.72 8.29 -8.45
N GLU A 162 5.59 7.62 -8.50
CA GLU A 162 4.94 7.16 -9.72
C GLU A 162 3.49 7.64 -9.75
N GLU A 163 3.10 8.27 -10.86
CA GLU A 163 1.71 8.58 -11.17
C GLU A 163 1.05 7.36 -11.82
N ILE A 164 0.08 6.78 -11.12
CA ILE A 164 -0.65 5.61 -11.57
C ILE A 164 -2.08 6.01 -11.94
N ALA A 165 -2.40 5.89 -13.22
CA ALA A 165 -3.76 6.01 -13.73
C ALA A 165 -4.61 4.84 -13.22
N VAL A 166 -5.78 5.15 -12.69
CA VAL A 166 -6.72 4.14 -12.19
C VAL A 166 -7.97 4.07 -13.05
N LYS A 167 -8.44 2.84 -13.28
CA LYS A 167 -9.67 2.56 -14.02
C LYS A 167 -10.60 1.70 -13.19
N GLN A 168 -11.83 2.16 -12.99
CA GLN A 168 -12.86 1.34 -12.37
C GLN A 168 -13.19 0.13 -13.26
N GLY A 169 -13.32 -1.05 -12.67
CA GLY A 169 -13.62 -2.27 -13.41
C GLY A 169 -14.16 -3.39 -12.54
N ARG A 170 -14.11 -4.61 -13.07
CA ARG A 170 -14.46 -5.83 -12.34
C ARG A 170 -13.37 -6.89 -12.48
N LEU A 171 -12.96 -7.46 -11.36
CA LEU A 171 -12.02 -8.57 -11.29
C LEU A 171 -12.70 -9.78 -10.63
N ASN A 172 -12.85 -10.88 -11.37
CA ASN A 172 -13.52 -12.10 -10.90
C ASN A 172 -14.89 -11.80 -10.24
N GLY A 173 -15.67 -10.91 -10.84
CA GLY A 173 -17.00 -10.51 -10.36
C GLY A 173 -17.02 -9.40 -9.30
N ARG A 174 -15.87 -8.99 -8.76
CA ARG A 174 -15.75 -7.94 -7.74
C ARG A 174 -15.46 -6.59 -8.38
N ASN A 175 -16.11 -5.54 -7.92
CA ASN A 175 -15.78 -4.17 -8.33
C ASN A 175 -14.42 -3.76 -7.74
N GLY A 176 -13.81 -2.71 -8.30
CA GLY A 176 -12.54 -2.18 -7.84
C GLY A 176 -11.83 -1.40 -8.92
N PHE A 177 -10.54 -1.16 -8.69
CA PHE A 177 -9.72 -0.29 -9.51
C PHE A 177 -8.51 -1.06 -10.06
N GLN A 178 -8.42 -1.06 -11.38
CA GLN A 178 -7.25 -1.51 -12.12
C GLN A 178 -6.22 -0.38 -12.17
N LEU A 179 -4.96 -0.72 -11.96
CA LEU A 179 -3.82 0.16 -12.19
C LEU A 179 -3.34 -0.03 -13.63
N ILE A 180 -3.33 1.04 -14.43
CA ILE A 180 -3.11 0.95 -15.88
C ILE A 180 -1.62 0.90 -16.23
N ASN A 181 -0.82 1.74 -15.59
CA ASN A 181 0.58 2.01 -15.97
C ASN A 181 1.58 1.71 -14.84
N GLN A 182 1.24 0.81 -13.91
CA GLN A 182 2.13 0.45 -12.79
C GLN A 182 3.47 -0.13 -13.29
N ARG A 183 4.59 0.56 -13.03
CA ARG A 183 5.94 0.20 -13.51
C ARG A 183 6.49 -1.09 -12.90
N SER A 184 6.13 -1.41 -11.66
CA SER A 184 6.61 -2.62 -10.96
C SER A 184 5.81 -3.89 -11.29
N LYS A 185 4.74 -3.80 -12.10
CA LYS A 185 3.96 -4.96 -12.53
C LYS A 185 4.86 -5.93 -13.32
N PRO A 186 4.93 -7.22 -12.97
CA PRO A 186 5.77 -8.18 -13.65
C PRO A 186 5.22 -8.48 -15.05
N ASN A 187 6.11 -8.90 -15.96
CA ASN A 187 5.79 -9.10 -17.38
C ASN A 187 4.75 -10.21 -17.61
N ASP A 188 4.64 -11.18 -16.71
CA ASP A 188 3.69 -12.29 -16.77
C ASP A 188 2.30 -11.94 -16.19
N ALA A 189 2.14 -10.75 -15.59
CA ALA A 189 0.87 -10.23 -15.15
C ALA A 189 0.18 -9.44 -16.26
N ASP A 190 -1.08 -9.78 -16.54
CA ASP A 190 -1.93 -9.03 -17.46
C ASP A 190 -2.49 -7.76 -16.81
N LEU A 191 -2.78 -7.79 -15.51
CA LEU A 191 -3.34 -6.66 -14.77
C LEU A 191 -2.73 -6.48 -13.38
N ALA A 192 -2.75 -5.22 -12.93
CA ALA A 192 -2.52 -4.82 -11.56
C ALA A 192 -3.82 -4.24 -10.97
N TRP A 193 -4.10 -4.55 -9.70
CA TRP A 193 -5.39 -4.26 -9.07
C TRP A 193 -5.22 -3.84 -7.61
N ILE A 194 -5.98 -2.85 -7.15
CA ILE A 194 -6.03 -2.50 -5.72
C ILE A 194 -6.80 -3.60 -4.97
N GLU A 195 -6.07 -4.51 -4.31
CA GLU A 195 -6.68 -5.58 -3.50
C GLU A 195 -7.16 -5.08 -2.13
N GLY A 196 -6.54 -4.02 -1.63
CA GLY A 196 -6.94 -3.35 -0.39
C GLY A 196 -5.96 -2.27 0.00
N ALA A 197 -6.26 -1.58 1.09
CA ALA A 197 -5.42 -0.52 1.60
C ALA A 197 -5.54 -0.43 3.12
N ILE A 198 -4.49 0.07 3.75
CA ILE A 198 -4.41 0.36 5.17
C ILE A 198 -4.22 1.86 5.32
N GLN A 199 -5.02 2.50 6.17
CA GLN A 199 -4.79 3.86 6.67
C GLN A 199 -4.25 3.78 8.09
N LEU A 200 -3.23 4.59 8.38
CA LEU A 200 -2.73 4.85 9.73
C LEU A 200 -2.93 6.33 10.04
N THR A 201 -3.58 6.60 11.17
CA THR A 201 -3.65 7.93 11.81
C THR A 201 -2.76 7.89 13.05
N LEU A 202 -1.91 8.91 13.23
CA LEU A 202 -1.03 9.09 14.40
C LEU A 202 -1.55 10.18 15.32
#